data_AF-A0A2M6ZVV3-F1
#
_entry.id   AF-A0A2M6ZVV3-F1
#
_cell.length_a   1.000
_cell.length_b   1.000
_cell.length_c   1.000
_cell.angle_alpha   90.00
_cell.angle_beta   90.00
_cell.angle_gamma   90.00
#
_symmetry.space_group_name_H-M   'P 1'
#
loop_
_entity.id
_entity.type
_entity.pdbx_description
1 polymer ?
#
loop_
_entity_poly.entity_id
_entity_poly.type
_entity_poly.pdbx_seq_one_letter_code
_entity_poly.pdbx_strand_id
1 'polypeptide(L)'
;MNRIDNVIREFRAEVEKLYGESLKNIILYGSWARDEATENSDIDIVVVLEGDIAPGKEIDLMIDTITEINLKHRVLMSVYP
;
A
#
# COMPACT_ATOMS: atom_id res chain seq x y z
N MET A 1 -4.55 -13.92 12.82
CA MET A 1 -4.10 -12.78 12.00
C MET A 1 -4.37 -13.15 10.56
N ASN A 2 -5.15 -12.34 9.83
CA ASN A 2 -5.49 -12.65 8.44
C ASN A 2 -4.25 -12.46 7.56
N ARG A 3 -4.13 -13.18 6.43
CA ARG A 3 -3.02 -13.05 5.48
C ARG A 3 -2.83 -11.60 5.04
N ILE A 4 -3.93 -10.88 4.83
CA ILE A 4 -3.93 -9.47 4.42
C ILE A 4 -3.36 -8.54 5.49
N ASP A 5 -3.62 -8.81 6.78
CA ASP A 5 -3.06 -7.99 7.86
C ASP A 5 -1.53 -8.00 7.83
N ASN A 6 -0.93 -9.15 7.47
CA ASN A 6 0.52 -9.27 7.35
C ASN A 6 1.05 -8.50 6.14
N VAL A 7 0.34 -8.55 5.00
CA VAL A 7 0.69 -7.78 3.79
C VAL A 7 0.66 -6.28 4.08
N ILE A 8 -0.42 -5.78 4.68
CA ILE A 8 -0.59 -4.35 5.01
C ILE A 8 0.46 -3.89 6.03
N ARG A 9 0.81 -4.73 7.01
CA ARG A 9 1.87 -4.42 7.98
C ARG A 9 3.25 -4.35 7.33
N GLU A 10 3.55 -5.28 6.42
CA GLU A 10 4.80 -5.26 5.66
C GLU A 10 4.90 -4.01 4.78
N PHE A 11 3.83 -3.71 4.02
CA PHE A 11 3.75 -2.51 3.20
C PHE A 11 3.93 -1.24 4.04
N ARG A 12 3.22 -1.13 5.17
CA ARG A 12 3.35 -0.01 6.11
C ARG A 12 4.80 0.18 6.55
N ALA A 13 5.48 -0.90 6.95
CA ALA A 13 6.84 -0.81 7.45
C ALA A 13 7.83 -0.32 6.36
N GLU A 14 7.64 -0.73 5.11
CA GLU A 14 8.49 -0.26 4.00
C GLU A 14 8.19 1.19 3.61
N VAL A 15 6.92 1.59 3.57
CA VAL A 15 6.52 2.98 3.27
C VAL A 15 6.95 3.94 4.38
N GLU A 16 6.88 3.52 5.66
CA GLU A 16 7.38 4.29 6.80
C GLU A 16 8.90 4.53 6.69
N LYS A 17 9.68 3.55 6.20
CA LYS A 17 11.11 3.74 5.94
C LYS A 17 11.38 4.67 4.76
N LEU A 18 10.57 4.58 3.71
CA LEU A 18 10.73 5.36 2.49
C LEU A 18 10.46 6.86 2.73
N TYR A 19 9.42 7.17 3.47
CA TYR A 19 8.91 8.55 3.62
C TYR A 19 9.21 9.18 4.99
N GLY A 20 9.40 8.38 6.04
CA GLY A 20 9.69 8.89 7.38
C GLY A 20 8.63 9.89 7.86
N GLU A 21 9.05 11.10 8.22
CA GLU A 21 8.18 12.15 8.77
C GLU A 21 7.15 12.72 7.78
N SER A 22 7.38 12.57 6.46
CA SER A 22 6.42 13.04 5.45
C SER A 22 5.21 12.12 5.32
N LEU A 23 5.28 10.88 5.81
CA LEU A 23 4.15 9.97 5.83
C LEU A 23 3.14 10.39 6.90
N LYS A 24 1.96 10.84 6.47
CA LYS A 24 0.86 11.20 7.39
C LYS A 24 -0.07 10.05 7.67
N ASN A 25 -0.40 9.25 6.66
CA ASN A 25 -1.30 8.12 6.85
C ASN A 25 -1.19 7.06 5.75
N ILE A 26 -1.70 5.88 6.04
CA ILE A 26 -1.95 4.80 5.07
C ILE A 26 -3.37 4.34 5.29
N ILE A 27 -4.20 4.46 4.27
CA ILE A 27 -5.64 4.18 4.34
C ILE A 27 -5.96 3.00 3.43
N LEU A 28 -6.51 1.94 4.02
CA LEU A 28 -7.13 0.85 3.27
C LEU A 28 -8.52 1.29 2.82
N TYR A 29 -8.82 1.12 1.55
CA TYR A 29 -10.15 1.35 1.00
C TYR A 29 -10.60 0.15 0.14
N GLY A 30 -11.63 0.35 -0.67
CA GLY A 30 -12.09 -0.69 -1.58
C GLY A 30 -12.77 -1.86 -0.87
N SER A 31 -12.72 -3.02 -1.51
CA SER A 31 -13.49 -4.20 -1.09
C SER A 31 -13.04 -4.76 0.27
N TRP A 32 -11.74 -4.71 0.58
CA TRP A 32 -11.20 -5.16 1.87
C TRP A 32 -11.65 -4.28 3.03
N ALA A 33 -11.84 -2.97 2.82
CA ALA A 33 -12.33 -2.06 3.85
C ALA A 33 -13.85 -2.20 4.11
N ARG A 34 -14.60 -2.79 3.17
CA ARG A 34 -16.06 -2.97 3.25
C ARG A 34 -16.48 -4.39 3.61
N ASP A 35 -15.54 -5.28 3.92
CA ASP A 35 -15.78 -6.71 4.13
C ASP A 35 -16.44 -7.41 2.92
N GLU A 36 -16.23 -6.88 1.70
CA GLU A 36 -16.77 -7.40 0.43
C GLU A 36 -15.69 -8.12 -0.42
N ALA A 37 -14.45 -8.18 0.07
CA ALA A 37 -13.33 -8.74 -0.67
C ALA A 37 -13.47 -10.27 -0.87
N THR A 38 -13.00 -10.71 -2.03
CA THR A 38 -12.84 -12.12 -2.39
C THR A 38 -11.35 -12.46 -2.47
N GLU A 39 -11.03 -13.73 -2.67
CA GLU A 39 -9.64 -14.19 -2.86
C GLU A 39 -8.93 -13.56 -4.06
N ASN A 40 -9.69 -13.06 -5.04
CA ASN A 40 -9.18 -12.42 -6.25
C ASN A 40 -9.27 -10.89 -6.20
N SER A 41 -9.64 -10.32 -5.06
CA SER A 41 -9.77 -8.87 -4.89
C SER A 41 -8.42 -8.22 -4.63
N ASP A 42 -8.18 -7.11 -5.32
CA ASP A 42 -7.03 -6.24 -5.11
C ASP A 42 -7.06 -5.60 -3.72
N ILE A 43 -5.89 -5.19 -3.23
CA ILE A 43 -5.73 -4.45 -1.98
C ILE A 43 -5.55 -2.97 -2.34
N ASP A 44 -6.61 -2.20 -2.15
CA ASP A 44 -6.67 -0.78 -2.49
C ASP A 44 -6.14 0.09 -1.33
N ILE A 45 -5.05 0.82 -1.55
CA ILE A 45 -4.38 1.62 -0.52
C ILE A 45 -4.15 3.06 -1.00
N VAL A 46 -4.46 4.04 -0.15
CA VAL A 46 -4.01 5.42 -0.30
C VAL A 46 -2.89 5.70 0.69
N VAL A 47 -1.78 6.25 0.21
CA VAL A 47 -0.69 6.78 1.03
C VAL A 47 -0.89 8.28 1.09
N VAL A 48 -0.97 8.84 2.30
CA VAL A 48 -1.15 10.29 2.50
C VAL A 48 0.19 10.87 2.91
N LEU A 49 0.73 11.73 2.06
CA LEU A 49 2.02 12.39 2.26
C LEU A 49 1.84 13.89 2.52
N GLU A 50 2.77 14.49 3.24
CA GLU A 50 2.86 15.94 3.43
C GLU A 50 3.86 16.57 2.47
N GLY A 51 3.50 17.75 1.94
CA GLY A 51 4.32 18.54 1.03
C GLY A 51 3.79 18.53 -0.40
N ASP A 52 4.65 18.93 -1.35
CA ASP A 52 4.33 18.93 -2.76
C ASP A 52 4.46 17.51 -3.33
N ILE A 53 3.33 16.90 -3.67
CA ILE A 53 3.25 15.52 -4.16
C ILE A 53 3.15 15.51 -5.68
N ALA A 54 4.06 14.79 -6.31
CA ALA A 54 4.03 14.50 -7.75
C ALA A 54 3.68 13.02 -7.95
N PRO A 55 2.42 12.66 -8.23
CA PRO A 55 1.96 11.27 -8.15
C PRO A 55 2.79 10.27 -8.95
N GLY A 56 3.23 10.63 -10.16
CA GLY A 56 4.08 9.75 -10.98
C GLY A 56 5.42 9.44 -10.31
N LYS A 57 6.04 10.43 -9.67
CA LYS A 57 7.31 10.24 -8.95
C LYS A 57 7.12 9.35 -7.72
N GLU A 58 6.03 9.53 -6.99
CA GLU A 58 5.75 8.71 -5.80
C GLU A 58 5.43 7.26 -6.16
N ILE A 59 4.73 7.05 -7.28
CA ILE A 59 4.54 5.70 -7.84
C ILE A 59 5.91 5.08 -8.19
N ASP A 60 6.79 5.82 -8.86
CA ASP A 60 8.13 5.34 -9.20
C ASP A 60 8.98 5.00 -7.96
N LEU A 61 8.83 5.75 -6.87
CA LEU A 61 9.55 5.46 -5.61
C LEU A 61 9.01 4.22 -4.88
N MET A 62 7.70 3.96 -4.95
CA MET A 62 7.08 2.81 -4.29
C MET A 62 7.07 1.54 -5.14
N ILE A 63 7.32 1.62 -6.45
CA ILE A 63 7.08 0.50 -7.37
C ILE A 63 7.86 -0.76 -7.02
N ASP A 64 9.11 -0.63 -6.55
CA ASP A 64 9.94 -1.76 -6.16
C ASP A 64 9.36 -2.46 -4.93
N THR A 65 9.00 -1.69 -3.89
CA THR A 65 8.35 -2.20 -2.68
C THR A 65 7.02 -2.89 -2.99
N ILE A 66 6.17 -2.26 -3.81
CA ILE A 66 4.87 -2.81 -4.21
C ILE A 66 5.07 -4.13 -4.97
N THR A 67 6.01 -4.16 -5.91
CA THR A 67 6.29 -5.33 -6.74
C THR A 67 6.81 -6.50 -5.90
N GLU A 68 7.75 -6.23 -4.99
CA GLU A 68 8.29 -7.27 -4.09
C GLU A 68 7.19 -7.90 -3.24
N ILE A 69 6.34 -7.08 -2.61
CA ILE A 69 5.24 -7.54 -1.75
C ILE A 69 4.20 -8.32 -2.58
N ASN A 70 3.82 -7.81 -3.76
CA ASN A 70 2.88 -8.48 -4.66
C ASN A 70 3.37 -9.90 -5.01
N LEU A 71 4.64 -10.03 -5.39
CA LEU A 71 5.23 -11.32 -5.78
C LEU A 71 5.39 -12.26 -4.58
N LYS A 72 5.89 -11.75 -3.44
CA LYS A 72 6.11 -12.52 -2.21
C LYS A 72 4.82 -13.11 -1.68
N HIS A 73 3.76 -12.32 -1.65
CA HIS A 73 2.49 -12.70 -1.07
C HIS A 73 1.49 -13.22 -2.09
N ARG A 74 1.78 -13.16 -3.39
CA ARG A 74 0.84 -13.50 -4.48
C ARG A 74 -0.48 -12.73 -4.35
N VAL A 75 -0.38 -11.42 -4.26
CA VAL A 75 -1.50 -10.47 -4.15
C VAL A 75 -1.31 -9.36 -5.20
N LEU A 76 -2.35 -8.56 -5.40
CA LEU A 76 -2.26 -7.33 -6.18
C LEU A 76 -2.60 -6.14 -5.28
N MET A 77 -1.61 -5.30 -5.01
CA MET A 77 -1.80 -4.00 -4.36
C MET A 77 -1.96 -2.90 -5.40
N SER A 78 -3.00 -2.09 -5.23
CA SER A 78 -3.29 -0.89 -6.01
C SER A 78 -3.08 0.33 -5.10
N VAL A 79 -1.99 1.06 -5.31
CA VAL A 79 -1.56 2.13 -4.39
C VAL A 79 -1.66 3.50 -5.06
N TYR A 80 -2.26 4.46 -4.36
CA TYR A 80 -2.34 5.86 -4.76
C TYR A 80 -1.62 6.78 -3.74
N PRO A 81 -0.63 7.60 -4.16
CA PRO A 81 0.10 8.53 -3.30
C PRO A 81 -0.60 9.89 -3.09
#